data_AF-A0A8T5S0I5-F1
#
_entry.id   AF-A0A8T5S0I5-F1
#
_cell.length_a   1.000
_cell.length_b   1.000
_cell.length_c   1.000
_cell.angle_alpha   90.00
_cell.angle_beta   90.00
_cell.angle_gamma   90.00
#
_symmetry.space_group_name_H-M   'P 1'
#
loop_
_entity.id
_entity.type
_entity.pdbx_description
1 polymer ?
#
loop_
_entity_poly.entity_id
_entity_poly.type
_entity_poly.pdbx_seq_one_letter_code
_entity_poly.pdbx_strand_id
1 'polypeptide(L)' 'MKDLTVILKNQPGSLADLGECLGKIGINMEGLCGFPLKEEVIVHILVEADEIARRVLEDAGFDVRTAREVVVL' A
#
# COMPACT_ATOMS: atom_id res chain seq x y z
N MET A 1 -13.35 -3.31 -4.13
CA MET A 1 -11.90 -3.09 -4.02
C MET A 1 -11.61 -1.60 -4.09
N LYS A 2 -10.53 -1.15 -3.43
CA LYS A 2 -10.04 0.23 -3.55
C LYS A 2 -8.53 0.26 -3.80
N ASP A 3 -8.12 1.28 -4.54
CA ASP A 3 -6.72 1.66 -4.70
C ASP A 3 -6.29 2.53 -3.52
N LEU A 4 -5.24 2.11 -2.80
CA LEU A 4 -4.58 2.90 -1.78
C LEU A 4 -3.26 3.44 -2.32
N THR A 5 -3.04 4.75 -2.16
CA THR A 5 -1.74 5.38 -2.44
C THR A 5 -0.94 5.46 -1.15
N VAL A 6 0.23 4.80 -1.14
CA VAL A 6 1.14 4.72 -0.01
C VAL A 6 2.50 5.30 -0.40
N ILE A 7 3.06 6.16 0.46
CA ILE A 7 4.39 6.75 0.26
C ILE A 7 5.41 5.92 1.02
N LEU A 8 6.41 5.42 0.32
CA LEU A 8 7.52 4.64 0.87
C LEU A 8 8.83 5.42 0.74
N LYS A 9 9.82 5.10 1.56
CA LYS A 9 11.20 5.55 1.34
C LYS A 9 11.80 4.83 0.12
N ASN A 10 12.54 5.54 -0.72
CA ASN A 10 13.28 4.93 -1.83
C ASN A 10 14.58 4.28 -1.35
N GLN A 11 14.44 3.14 -0.68
CA GLN A 11 15.54 2.31 -0.21
C GLN A 11 15.17 0.82 -0.32
N PRO A 12 16.17 -0.07 -0.41
CA PRO A 12 15.91 -1.51 -0.35
C PRO A 12 15.12 -1.87 0.92
N GLY A 13 14.13 -2.75 0.77
CA GLY A 13 13.31 -3.25 1.87
C GLY A 13 11.97 -2.54 2.06
N SER A 14 11.80 -1.27 1.65
CA SER A 14 10.56 -0.52 1.97
C SER A 14 9.28 -1.18 1.46
N LEU A 15 9.31 -1.78 0.26
CA LEU A 15 8.16 -2.52 -0.27
C LEU A 15 7.96 -3.87 0.43
N ALA A 16 9.05 -4.51 0.86
CA ALA A 16 8.98 -5.75 1.62
C ALA A 16 8.34 -5.50 2.99
N ASP A 17 8.70 -4.40 3.67
CA ASP A 17 8.11 -4.00 4.95
C ASP A 17 6.59 -3.78 4.82
N LEU A 18 6.14 -3.11 3.75
CA LEU A 18 4.71 -2.94 3.44
C LEU A 18 4.02 -4.28 3.22
N GLY A 19 4.62 -5.15 2.39
CA GLY A 19 4.07 -6.47 2.10
C GLY A 19 3.99 -7.37 3.33
N GLU A 20 4.99 -7.33 4.20
CA GLU A 20 5.00 -8.08 5.46
C GLU A 20 3.93 -7.56 6.43
N CYS A 21 3.73 -6.25 6.49
CA CYS A 21 2.69 -5.63 7.30
C CYS A 21 1.29 -6.14 6.93
N LEU A 22 0.95 -6.12 5.64
CA LEU A 22 -0.32 -6.64 5.13
C LEU A 22 -0.42 -8.16 5.26
N GLY A 23 0.68 -8.87 4.96
CA GLY A 23 0.75 -10.33 5.04
C GLY A 23 0.52 -10.88 6.44
N LYS A 24 1.01 -10.21 7.49
CA LYS A 24 0.83 -10.61 8.90
C LYS A 24 -0.63 -10.73 9.34
N ILE A 25 -1.52 -9.98 8.70
CA ILE A 25 -2.96 -9.99 8.99
C ILE A 25 -3.78 -10.66 7.90
N GLY A 26 -3.12 -11.27 6.90
CA GLY A 26 -3.77 -11.98 5.81
C GLY A 26 -4.47 -11.08 4.79
N ILE A 27 -4.08 -9.81 4.63
CA ILE A 27 -4.60 -8.96 3.56
C ILE A 27 -3.79 -9.21 2.28
N ASN A 28 -4.50 -9.63 1.23
CA ASN A 28 -3.93 -9.77 -0.10
C ASN A 28 -3.85 -8.42 -0.84
N MET A 29 -2.83 -8.27 -1.69
CA MET A 29 -2.75 -7.20 -2.68
C MET A 29 -3.16 -7.75 -4.04
N GLU A 30 -4.34 -7.37 -4.53
CA GLU A 30 -4.88 -7.84 -5.82
C GLU A 30 -4.13 -7.24 -7.02
N GLY A 31 -3.47 -6.11 -6.78
CA GLY A 31 -2.68 -5.41 -7.76
C GLY A 31 -1.71 -4.46 -7.07
N LEU A 32 -0.57 -4.25 -7.70
CA LEU A 32 0.44 -3.32 -7.22
C LEU A 32 1.13 -2.65 -8.39
N CYS A 33 1.28 -1.33 -8.31
CA CYS A 33 2.24 -0.61 -9.14
C CYS A 33 2.95 0.45 -8.29
N GLY A 34 4.20 0.72 -8.61
CA GLY A 34 4.96 1.73 -7.89
C GLY A 34 5.97 2.38 -8.81
N PHE A 35 6.25 3.66 -8.57
CA PHE A 35 7.25 4.40 -9.32
C PHE A 35 8.14 5.20 -8.38
N PRO A 36 9.47 5.11 -8.54
CA PRO A 36 10.40 5.80 -7.67
C PRO A 36 10.47 7.29 -8.03
N LEU A 37 10.56 8.10 -6.99
CA LEU A 37 11.07 9.47 -6.99
C LEU A 37 12.47 9.47 -6.35
N LYS A 38 13.06 10.66 -6.15
CA LYS A 38 14.44 10.76 -5.66
C LYS A 38 14.62 10.11 -4.28
N GLU A 39 13.77 10.45 -3.32
CA GLU A 39 13.88 9.97 -1.92
C GLU A 39 12.69 9.08 -1.51
N GLU A 40 11.66 9.02 -2.35
CA GLU A 40 10.39 8.36 -2.06
C GLU A 40 9.97 7.44 -3.19
N VAL A 41 9.05 6.53 -2.93
CA VAL A 41 8.34 5.72 -3.93
C VAL A 41 6.86 5.91 -3.68
N ILE A 42 6.13 6.29 -4.72
CA ILE A 42 4.67 6.30 -4.68
C ILE A 42 4.21 4.91 -5.10
N VAL A 43 3.48 4.22 -4.23
CA VAL A 43 2.94 2.89 -4.48
C VAL A 43 1.42 2.94 -4.46
N HIS A 44 0.82 2.33 -5.47
CA HIS A 44 -0.60 2.06 -5.57
C HIS A 44 -0.81 0.58 -5.29
N ILE A 45 -1.63 0.26 -4.30
CA ILE A 45 -2.02 -1.11 -3.98
C ILE A 45 -3.54 -1.25 -4.09
N LEU A 46 -3.97 -2.29 -4.79
CA LEU A 46 -5.37 -2.65 -4.90
C LEU A 46 -5.69 -3.68 -3.82
N VAL A 47 -6.66 -3.37 -2.97
CA VAL A 47 -7.06 -4.24 -1.85
C VAL A 47 -8.58 -4.36 -1.77
N GLU A 48 -9.07 -5.51 -1.30
CA GLU A 48 -10.49 -5.69 -0.99
C GLU A 48 -10.88 -5.01 0.33
N ALA A 49 -10.10 -5.23 1.39
CA ALA A 49 -10.36 -4.73 2.74
C ALA A 49 -9.64 -3.39 3.01
N ASP A 50 -10.04 -2.33 2.30
CA ASP A 50 -9.31 -1.06 2.28
C ASP A 50 -9.21 -0.35 3.63
N GLU A 51 -10.28 -0.36 4.44
CA GLU A 51 -10.27 0.31 5.75
C GLU A 51 -9.30 -0.36 6.73
N ILE A 52 -9.26 -1.70 6.74
CA ILE A 52 -8.36 -2.48 7.59
C ILE A 52 -6.93 -2.33 7.10
N ALA A 53 -6.70 -2.42 5.78
CA ALA A 53 -5.39 -2.24 5.18
C ALA A 53 -4.81 -0.86 5.50
N ARG A 54 -5.62 0.20 5.32
CA ARG A 54 -5.23 1.56 5.68
C ARG A 54 -4.84 1.67 7.14
N ARG A 55 -5.70 1.18 8.05
CA ARG A 55 -5.48 1.27 9.49
C ARG A 55 -4.17 0.61 9.89
N VAL A 56 -3.91 -0.61 9.41
CA VAL A 56 -2.73 -1.38 9.79
C VAL A 56 -1.45 -0.79 9.18
N LEU A 57 -1.52 -0.24 7.96
CA LEU A 57 -0.41 0.49 7.37
C LEU A 57 -0.10 1.78 8.15
N GLU A 58 -1.11 2.58 8.50
CA GLU A 58 -0.94 3.79 9.31
C GLU A 58 -0.40 3.48 10.71
N ASP A 59 -0.90 2.44 11.38
CA ASP A 59 -0.44 1.98 12.69
C ASP A 59 1.02 1.46 12.63
N ALA A 60 1.47 0.96 11.47
CA ALA A 60 2.86 0.56 11.21
C ALA A 60 3.77 1.72 10.76
N GLY A 61 3.24 2.94 10.67
CA GLY A 61 4.01 4.15 10.33
C GLY A 61 4.13 4.44 8.83
N PHE A 62 3.36 3.76 7.98
CA PHE A 62 3.26 4.09 6.56
C PHE A 62 2.34 5.30 6.34
N ASP A 63 2.67 6.10 5.33
CA ASP A 63 1.91 7.27 4.94
C ASP A 63 0.90 6.92 3.83
N VAL A 64 -0.37 6.71 4.22
CA VAL A 64 -1.48 6.39 3.30
C VAL A 64 -2.25 7.66 2.94
N ARG A 65 -2.10 8.12 1.70
CA ARG A 65 -2.60 9.43 1.26
C ARG A 65 -4.03 9.42 0.76
N THR A 66 -4.38 8.45 -0.09
CA THR A 66 -5.69 8.40 -0.74
C THR A 66 -6.21 6.97 -0.83
N ALA A 67 -7.54 6.85 -0.78
CA ALA A 67 -8.28 5.64 -1.10
C ALA A 67 -9.29 5.97 -2.19
N ARG A 68 -9.30 5.23 -3.30
CA ARG A 68 -10.18 5.48 -4.45
C ARG A 68 -10.89 4.19 -4.88
N GLU A 69 -12.17 4.30 -5.21
CA GLU A 69 -12.87 3.21 -5.89
C GLU A 69 -12.25 2.97 -7.27
N VAL A 70 -12.14 1.70 -7.63
CA VAL A 70 -11.67 1.30 -8.96
C VAL A 70 -12.71 0.44 -9.65
N VAL A 71 -12.79 0.56 -10.97
CA VAL A 71 -13.62 -0.29 -11.81
C VAL A 71 -12.88 -1.60 -12.06
N VAL A 72 -13.52 -2.70 -11.75
CA VAL A 72 -13.04 -4.05 -12.08
C VAL A 72 -14.07 -4.65 -13.02
N LEU A 73 -13.62 -5.00 -14.23
CA LEU A 73 -14.46 -5.52 -15.32
C LEU A 73 -14.55 -7.05 -15.26
#